data_AF-A0A2S8SXH4-F1
#
_entry.id   AF-A0A2S8SXH4-F1
#
_cell.length_a   1.000
_cell.length_b   1.000
_cell.length_c   1.000
_cell.angle_alpha   90.00
_cell.angle_beta   90.00
_cell.angle_gamma   90.00
#
_symmetry.space_group_name_H-M   'P 1'
#
loop_
_entity.id
_entity.type
_entity.pdbx_description
1 polymer ?
#
loop_
_entity_poly.entity_id
_entity_poly.type
_entity_poly.pdbx_seq_one_letter_code
_entity_poly.pdbx_strand_id
1 'polypeptide(L)'
;MKIWKCAHHDLELGRKTYVMGIVNATPDSFSGDGELGEAAFNRALQLIEDGADILDIGGESTRPGALPVSLDEELSRVLPLIEKLASCTRIPISIDSTKNVVARRAVEVGASIINDVSGATFDEKMLEVVAQTNAGIILMHLRGTPQKMKASENFGEENDVIAEILTFWRARLGAARQSGIADERIAFDAGFGFGKSLEENLEILRRGCELSDFGFPTLSGTSRKSTLGKILGDAPADERIFGTAAATAIAIANGADIIRVHDVKEMAQVARVCDAICR
;
A
#
# COMPACT_ATOMS: atom_id res chain seq x y z
N MET A 1 -12.51 6.34 19.45
CA MET A 1 -12.07 5.30 18.49
C MET A 1 -11.87 5.99 17.15
N LYS A 2 -10.72 5.83 16.50
CA LYS A 2 -10.47 6.45 15.19
C LYS A 2 -11.11 5.59 14.10
N ILE A 3 -11.68 6.21 13.07
CA ILE A 3 -12.29 5.52 11.93
C ILE A 3 -11.61 6.05 10.67
N TRP A 4 -11.17 5.16 9.80
CA TRP A 4 -10.77 5.50 8.44
C TRP A 4 -11.94 5.26 7.49
N LYS A 5 -12.42 6.33 6.84
CA LYS A 5 -13.57 6.30 5.94
C LYS A 5 -13.12 6.10 4.51
N CYS A 6 -13.71 5.10 3.86
CA CYS A 6 -13.37 4.68 2.50
C CYS A 6 -14.65 4.47 1.71
N ALA A 7 -15.16 5.52 1.06
CA ALA A 7 -16.43 5.50 0.34
C ALA A 7 -17.60 4.99 1.21
N HIS A 8 -17.98 3.72 1.06
CA HIS A 8 -19.08 3.07 1.78
C HIS A 8 -18.60 2.15 2.92
N HIS A 9 -17.31 2.14 3.22
CA HIS A 9 -16.70 1.38 4.30
C HIS A 9 -16.14 2.28 5.38
N ASP A 10 -16.41 1.93 6.63
CA ASP A 10 -15.81 2.53 7.82
C ASP A 10 -14.91 1.49 8.50
N LEU A 11 -13.60 1.79 8.57
CA LEU A 11 -12.60 0.90 9.15
C LEU A 11 -12.24 1.40 10.55
N GLU A 12 -12.67 0.66 11.58
CA GLU A 12 -12.39 0.92 12.99
C GLU A 12 -10.92 0.65 13.33
N LEU A 13 -10.14 1.72 13.48
CA LEU A 13 -8.72 1.62 13.82
C LEU A 13 -8.52 1.39 15.32
N GLY A 14 -7.39 0.76 15.66
CA GLY A 14 -6.98 0.53 17.04
C GLY A 14 -7.44 -0.80 17.64
N ARG A 15 -8.45 -1.48 17.08
CA ARG A 15 -8.95 -2.77 17.59
C ARG A 15 -8.24 -3.99 17.03
N LYS A 16 -7.73 -3.86 15.81
CA LYS A 16 -6.94 -4.85 15.08
C LYS A 16 -6.09 -4.14 14.04
N THR A 17 -5.08 -4.84 13.54
CA THR A 17 -4.41 -4.47 12.29
C THR A 17 -5.17 -5.04 11.11
N TYR A 18 -5.41 -4.20 10.10
CA TYR A 18 -6.06 -4.59 8.85
C TYR A 18 -5.07 -5.28 7.91
N VAL A 19 -5.45 -6.43 7.37
CA VAL A 19 -4.63 -7.17 6.40
C VAL A 19 -5.06 -6.81 4.97
N MET A 20 -4.18 -6.13 4.24
CA MET A 20 -4.39 -5.77 2.83
C MET A 20 -3.68 -6.78 1.92
N GLY A 21 -4.46 -7.61 1.22
CA GLY A 21 -3.97 -8.62 0.29
C GLY A 21 -3.66 -8.04 -1.08
N ILE A 22 -2.46 -8.30 -1.59
CA ILE A 22 -1.99 -7.82 -2.90
C ILE A 22 -2.54 -8.70 -4.02
N VAL A 23 -3.19 -8.09 -5.03
CA VAL A 23 -3.59 -8.74 -6.28
C VAL A 23 -2.95 -8.00 -7.44
N ASN A 24 -1.89 -8.58 -8.00
CA ASN A 24 -1.21 -8.04 -9.17
C ASN A 24 -1.95 -8.48 -10.44
N ALA A 25 -2.76 -7.60 -11.00
CA ALA A 25 -3.47 -7.79 -12.26
C ALA A 25 -2.54 -7.50 -13.47
N THR A 26 -1.39 -8.16 -13.52
CA THR A 26 -0.39 -7.99 -14.58
C THR A 26 -0.04 -9.36 -15.19
N PRO A 27 0.23 -9.44 -16.51
CA PRO A 27 0.71 -10.67 -17.12
C PRO A 27 2.12 -11.06 -16.62
N ASP A 28 2.92 -10.05 -16.26
CA ASP A 28 4.25 -10.20 -15.67
C ASP A 28 4.25 -9.57 -14.28
N SER A 29 4.21 -10.37 -13.21
CA SER A 29 4.56 -9.88 -11.87
C SER A 29 5.92 -10.47 -11.47
N PHE A 30 6.78 -9.68 -10.84
CA PHE A 30 8.14 -10.12 -10.47
C PHE A 30 8.20 -11.13 -9.32
N SER A 31 7.08 -11.43 -8.69
CA SER A 31 6.94 -12.49 -7.68
C SER A 31 6.41 -13.78 -8.32
N GLY A 32 6.10 -13.75 -9.63
CA GLY A 32 5.45 -14.84 -10.35
C GLY A 32 3.95 -14.99 -10.04
N ASP A 33 3.35 -14.02 -9.33
CA ASP A 33 1.96 -14.02 -8.88
C ASP A 33 1.02 -13.12 -9.71
N GLY A 34 1.45 -12.75 -10.92
CA GLY A 34 0.69 -11.92 -11.84
C GLY A 34 -0.36 -12.74 -12.53
N GLU A 35 -1.62 -12.40 -12.33
CA GLU A 35 -2.73 -13.13 -12.90
C GLU A 35 -3.71 -12.17 -13.58
N LEU A 36 -4.41 -12.64 -14.62
CA LEU A 36 -5.45 -11.87 -15.30
C LEU A 36 -6.76 -12.66 -15.35
N GLY A 37 -7.87 -11.93 -15.49
CA GLY A 37 -9.19 -12.52 -15.66
C GLY A 37 -9.58 -13.43 -14.49
N GLU A 38 -9.99 -14.66 -14.81
CA GLU A 38 -10.53 -15.59 -13.81
C GLU A 38 -9.49 -16.04 -12.78
N ALA A 39 -8.21 -16.12 -13.15
CA ALA A 39 -7.14 -16.44 -12.21
C ALA A 39 -7.03 -15.37 -11.12
N ALA A 40 -6.90 -14.09 -11.51
CA ALA A 40 -6.84 -12.97 -10.56
C ALA A 40 -8.07 -12.89 -9.65
N PHE A 41 -9.26 -13.19 -10.21
CA PHE A 41 -10.49 -13.27 -9.45
C PHE A 41 -10.45 -14.39 -8.40
N ASN A 42 -10.07 -15.60 -8.79
CA ASN A 42 -9.94 -16.73 -7.87
C ASN A 42 -8.88 -16.47 -6.80
N ARG A 43 -7.75 -15.85 -7.17
CA ARG A 43 -6.72 -15.43 -6.23
C ARG A 43 -7.27 -14.43 -5.21
N ALA A 44 -7.99 -13.41 -5.66
CA ALA A 44 -8.63 -12.45 -4.78
C ALA A 44 -9.61 -13.11 -3.79
N LEU A 45 -10.43 -14.07 -4.25
CA LEU A 45 -11.31 -14.84 -3.36
C LEU A 45 -10.51 -15.68 -2.35
N GLN A 46 -9.42 -16.32 -2.77
CA GLN A 46 -8.54 -17.05 -1.85
C GLN A 46 -7.95 -16.14 -0.78
N LEU A 47 -7.52 -14.93 -1.14
CA LEU A 47 -7.00 -13.96 -0.16
C LEU A 47 -8.06 -13.58 0.88
N ILE A 48 -9.32 -13.45 0.46
CA ILE A 48 -10.44 -13.20 1.39
C ILE A 48 -10.59 -14.38 2.36
N GLU A 49 -10.59 -15.61 1.86
CA GLU A 49 -10.67 -16.82 2.70
C GLU A 49 -9.48 -16.94 3.66
N ASP A 50 -8.29 -16.52 3.22
CA ASP A 50 -7.07 -16.50 4.01
C ASP A 50 -7.06 -15.41 5.10
N GLY A 51 -8.01 -14.48 5.07
CA GLY A 51 -8.21 -13.46 6.10
C GLY A 51 -7.84 -12.04 5.69
N ALA A 52 -7.83 -11.71 4.40
CA ALA A 52 -7.69 -10.33 3.95
C ALA A 52 -8.90 -9.50 4.39
N ASP A 53 -8.63 -8.32 4.94
CA ASP A 53 -9.64 -7.32 5.27
C ASP A 53 -9.82 -6.27 4.17
N ILE A 54 -8.82 -6.14 3.29
CA ILE A 54 -8.80 -5.22 2.14
C ILE A 54 -8.12 -5.97 0.98
N LEU A 55 -8.62 -5.80 -0.24
CA LEU A 55 -7.92 -6.25 -1.45
C LEU A 55 -7.31 -5.05 -2.16
N ASP A 56 -6.03 -5.11 -2.55
CA ASP A 56 -5.34 -4.06 -3.28
C ASP A 56 -4.99 -4.52 -4.69
N ILE A 57 -5.67 -3.96 -5.68
CA ILE A 57 -5.63 -4.35 -7.08
C ILE A 57 -4.68 -3.42 -7.83
N GLY A 58 -3.60 -3.96 -8.39
CA GLY A 58 -2.63 -3.18 -9.17
C GLY A 58 -2.55 -3.67 -10.62
N GLY A 59 -2.76 -2.77 -11.59
CA GLY A 59 -2.62 -3.06 -13.03
C GLY A 59 -1.26 -2.68 -13.61
N GLU A 60 -0.43 -1.97 -12.83
CA GLU A 60 0.90 -1.50 -13.20
C GLU A 60 1.93 -1.94 -12.16
N SER A 61 3.07 -2.48 -12.61
CA SER A 61 4.15 -2.85 -11.70
C SER A 61 4.91 -1.59 -11.27
N THR A 62 4.95 -1.33 -9.96
CA THR A 62 5.71 -0.22 -9.36
C THR A 62 7.12 -0.64 -8.93
N ARG A 63 7.62 -1.77 -9.46
CA ARG A 63 8.93 -2.33 -9.10
C ARG A 63 10.06 -1.53 -9.77
N PRO A 64 11.28 -1.52 -9.17
CA PRO A 64 12.42 -0.83 -9.76
C PRO A 64 12.65 -1.27 -11.21
N GLY A 65 12.66 -0.29 -12.13
CA GLY A 65 12.91 -0.53 -13.56
C GLY A 65 11.71 -1.04 -14.36
N ALA A 66 10.51 -1.15 -13.77
CA ALA A 66 9.30 -1.54 -14.49
C ALA A 66 8.92 -0.47 -15.53
N LEU A 67 8.52 -0.92 -16.73
CA LEU A 67 8.01 -0.03 -17.76
C LEU A 67 6.58 0.41 -17.41
N PRO A 68 6.24 1.70 -17.61
CA PRO A 68 4.86 2.16 -17.44
C PRO A 68 3.96 1.48 -18.46
N VAL A 69 2.72 1.19 -18.06
CA VAL A 69 1.69 0.70 -18.97
C VAL A 69 0.82 1.86 -19.45
N SER A 70 0.24 1.69 -20.64
CA SER A 70 -0.70 2.69 -21.15
C SER A 70 -1.95 2.78 -20.26
N LEU A 71 -2.63 3.93 -20.29
CA LEU A 71 -3.89 4.12 -19.57
C LEU A 71 -4.93 3.05 -19.94
N ASP A 72 -5.12 2.80 -21.23
CA ASP A 72 -6.10 1.82 -21.73
C ASP A 72 -5.76 0.40 -21.28
N GLU A 73 -4.47 0.06 -21.26
CA GLU A 73 -4.00 -1.23 -20.79
C GLU A 73 -4.24 -1.43 -19.29
N GLU A 74 -3.91 -0.44 -18.46
CA GLU A 74 -4.19 -0.53 -17.01
C GLU A 74 -5.69 -0.65 -16.72
N LEU A 75 -6.53 0.16 -17.38
CA LEU A 75 -7.99 0.10 -17.27
C LEU A 75 -8.52 -1.28 -17.66
N SER A 76 -8.02 -1.87 -18.74
CA SER A 76 -8.44 -3.19 -19.23
C SER A 76 -8.10 -4.32 -18.27
N ARG A 77 -7.04 -4.15 -17.47
CA ARG A 77 -6.59 -5.12 -16.46
C ARG A 77 -7.41 -5.03 -15.18
N VAL A 78 -7.63 -3.81 -14.67
CA VAL A 78 -8.19 -3.63 -13.31
C VAL A 78 -9.71 -3.52 -13.26
N LEU A 79 -10.35 -2.85 -14.23
CA LEU A 79 -11.78 -2.54 -14.12
C LEU A 79 -12.68 -3.78 -14.09
N PRO A 80 -12.51 -4.79 -14.98
CA PRO A 80 -13.37 -5.97 -14.96
C PRO A 80 -13.24 -6.77 -13.65
N LEU A 81 -12.04 -6.80 -13.08
CA LEU A 81 -11.76 -7.49 -11.83
C LEU A 81 -12.42 -6.77 -10.64
N ILE A 82 -12.28 -5.44 -10.56
CA ILE A 82 -12.88 -4.63 -9.50
C ILE A 82 -14.40 -4.72 -9.57
N GLU A 83 -15.00 -4.55 -10.75
CA GLU A 83 -16.46 -4.62 -10.93
C GLU A 83 -17.01 -5.98 -10.49
N LYS A 84 -16.36 -7.08 -10.90
CA LYS A 84 -16.76 -8.43 -10.52
C LYS A 84 -16.65 -8.63 -9.00
N LEU A 85 -15.52 -8.24 -8.38
CA LEU A 85 -15.31 -8.38 -6.93
C LEU A 85 -16.26 -7.53 -6.10
N ALA A 86 -16.53 -6.29 -6.52
CA ALA A 86 -17.47 -5.40 -5.85
C ALA A 86 -18.90 -5.94 -5.87
N SER A 87 -19.29 -6.67 -6.93
CA SER A 87 -20.62 -7.27 -7.06
C SER A 87 -20.85 -8.48 -6.14
N CYS A 88 -19.79 -9.18 -5.73
CA CYS A 88 -19.89 -10.46 -5.00
C CYS A 88 -19.23 -10.48 -3.63
N THR A 89 -18.53 -9.42 -3.21
CA THR A 89 -17.85 -9.33 -1.91
C THR A 89 -18.25 -8.06 -1.16
N ARG A 90 -18.00 -8.02 0.15
CA ARG A 90 -18.23 -6.83 0.99
C ARG A 90 -16.93 -6.16 1.45
N ILE A 91 -15.79 -6.75 1.12
CA ILE A 91 -14.48 -6.29 1.55
C ILE A 91 -14.11 -5.03 0.74
N PRO A 92 -13.56 -3.99 1.39
CA PRO A 92 -13.03 -2.82 0.69
C PRO A 92 -12.03 -3.23 -0.39
N ILE A 93 -12.19 -2.64 -1.57
CA ILE A 93 -11.26 -2.79 -2.69
C ILE A 93 -10.46 -1.49 -2.83
N SER A 94 -9.15 -1.63 -2.82
CA SER A 94 -8.17 -0.59 -3.11
C SER A 94 -7.68 -0.71 -4.55
N ILE A 95 -7.54 0.41 -5.23
CA ILE A 95 -6.88 0.52 -6.53
C ILE A 95 -5.46 1.09 -6.32
N ASP A 96 -4.42 0.31 -6.66
CA ASP A 96 -3.02 0.74 -6.67
C ASP A 96 -2.71 1.38 -8.03
N SER A 97 -2.80 2.71 -8.08
CA SER A 97 -2.54 3.47 -9.32
C SER A 97 -2.10 4.90 -9.02
N THR A 98 -1.25 5.43 -9.91
CA THR A 98 -0.80 6.84 -9.91
C THR A 98 -1.56 7.70 -10.93
N LYS A 99 -2.47 7.10 -11.71
CA LYS A 99 -3.19 7.78 -12.80
C LYS A 99 -4.59 8.16 -12.35
N ASN A 100 -4.93 9.47 -12.36
CA ASN A 100 -6.21 9.96 -11.86
C ASN A 100 -7.42 9.32 -12.58
N VAL A 101 -7.28 9.04 -13.88
CA VAL A 101 -8.34 8.44 -14.70
C VAL A 101 -8.60 7.00 -14.25
N VAL A 102 -7.56 6.20 -13.97
CA VAL A 102 -7.71 4.84 -13.46
C VAL A 102 -8.38 4.85 -12.10
N ALA A 103 -7.91 5.71 -11.19
CA ALA A 103 -8.50 5.84 -9.86
C ALA A 103 -9.99 6.22 -9.91
N ARG A 104 -10.36 7.21 -10.75
CA ARG A 104 -11.76 7.61 -10.93
C ARG A 104 -12.63 6.46 -11.41
N ARG A 105 -12.23 5.80 -12.51
CA ARG A 105 -13.00 4.71 -13.12
C ARG A 105 -13.08 3.49 -12.20
N ALA A 106 -12.04 3.19 -11.43
CA ALA A 106 -12.04 2.13 -10.44
C ALA A 106 -13.06 2.39 -9.32
N VAL A 107 -13.16 3.63 -8.82
CA VAL A 107 -14.16 3.98 -7.80
C VAL A 107 -15.58 3.93 -8.35
N GLU A 108 -15.80 4.36 -9.61
CA GLU A 108 -17.10 4.25 -10.28
C GLU A 108 -17.62 2.81 -10.36
N VAL A 109 -16.73 1.82 -10.46
CA VAL A 109 -17.10 0.39 -10.53
C VAL A 109 -16.98 -0.35 -9.19
N GLY A 110 -16.70 0.35 -8.08
CA GLY A 110 -16.81 -0.19 -6.71
C GLY A 110 -15.54 -0.16 -5.85
N ALA A 111 -14.41 0.34 -6.34
CA ALA A 111 -13.25 0.59 -5.47
C ALA A 111 -13.59 1.65 -4.41
N SER A 112 -13.04 1.47 -3.21
CA SER A 112 -13.34 2.30 -2.03
C SER A 112 -12.12 3.04 -1.50
N ILE A 113 -10.93 2.59 -1.90
CA ILE A 113 -9.63 3.15 -1.51
C ILE A 113 -8.81 3.41 -2.77
N ILE A 114 -8.12 4.55 -2.81
CA ILE A 114 -7.09 4.86 -3.80
C ILE A 114 -5.73 4.75 -3.10
N ASN A 115 -4.90 3.82 -3.54
CA ASN A 115 -3.53 3.64 -3.06
C ASN A 115 -2.57 4.25 -4.08
N ASP A 116 -2.00 5.42 -3.78
CA ASP A 116 -1.12 6.13 -4.70
C ASP A 116 0.32 6.15 -4.17
N VAL A 117 1.17 5.34 -4.80
CA VAL A 117 2.60 5.23 -4.48
C VAL A 117 3.38 6.53 -4.68
N SER A 118 2.86 7.49 -5.45
CA SER A 118 3.48 8.82 -5.62
C SER A 118 3.05 9.80 -4.53
N GLY A 119 2.08 9.43 -3.69
CA GLY A 119 1.43 10.34 -2.77
C GLY A 119 0.65 11.44 -3.50
N ALA A 120 0.07 11.16 -4.66
CA ALA A 120 -0.63 12.12 -5.53
C ALA A 120 0.27 13.26 -6.03
N THR A 121 1.53 12.95 -6.33
CA THR A 121 2.51 13.92 -6.89
C THR A 121 2.79 13.71 -8.38
N PHE A 122 2.52 12.51 -8.93
CA PHE A 122 2.70 12.28 -10.37
C PHE A 122 1.55 12.81 -11.21
N ASP A 123 0.36 12.91 -10.62
CA ASP A 123 -0.83 13.38 -11.28
C ASP A 123 -1.56 14.40 -10.38
N GLU A 124 -1.50 15.67 -10.77
CA GLU A 124 -2.05 16.79 -10.00
C GLU A 124 -3.57 16.68 -9.77
N LYS A 125 -4.27 15.90 -10.62
CA LYS A 125 -5.72 15.70 -10.51
C LYS A 125 -6.11 14.59 -9.55
N MET A 126 -5.16 13.83 -9.01
CA MET A 126 -5.47 12.70 -8.13
C MET A 126 -6.25 13.14 -6.88
N LEU A 127 -5.82 14.22 -6.22
CA LEU A 127 -6.54 14.73 -5.04
C LEU A 127 -7.93 15.27 -5.38
N GLU A 128 -8.11 15.83 -6.58
CA GLU A 128 -9.44 16.25 -7.07
C GLU A 128 -10.37 15.04 -7.24
N VAL A 129 -9.87 13.94 -7.83
CA VAL A 129 -10.62 12.69 -7.95
C VAL A 129 -11.06 12.20 -6.57
N VAL A 130 -10.13 12.13 -5.61
CA VAL A 130 -10.46 11.70 -4.24
C VAL A 130 -11.55 12.59 -3.65
N ALA A 131 -11.40 13.91 -3.73
CA ALA A 131 -12.40 14.85 -3.20
C ALA A 131 -13.81 14.60 -3.78
N GLN A 132 -13.90 14.24 -5.06
CA GLN A 132 -15.17 14.00 -5.77
C GLN A 132 -15.79 12.62 -5.53
N THR A 133 -15.02 11.59 -5.16
CA THR A 133 -15.50 10.19 -5.13
C THR A 133 -15.76 9.62 -3.74
N ASN A 134 -15.50 10.38 -2.67
CA ASN A 134 -15.59 9.89 -1.28
C ASN A 134 -14.68 8.71 -0.90
N ALA A 135 -13.81 8.23 -1.80
CA ALA A 135 -12.85 7.17 -1.53
C ALA A 135 -11.83 7.54 -0.44
N GLY A 136 -11.31 6.56 0.30
CA GLY A 136 -10.11 6.75 1.12
C GLY A 136 -8.89 6.95 0.22
N ILE A 137 -7.85 7.63 0.70
CA ILE A 137 -6.56 7.71 0.00
C ILE A 137 -5.40 7.30 0.90
N ILE A 138 -4.47 6.53 0.33
CA ILE A 138 -3.17 6.23 0.92
C ILE A 138 -2.11 7.04 0.18
N LEU A 139 -1.38 7.88 0.91
CA LEU A 139 -0.33 8.75 0.38
C LEU A 139 1.04 8.19 0.76
N MET A 140 1.74 7.59 -0.20
CA MET A 140 3.05 6.98 0.05
C MET A 140 4.22 7.95 -0.20
N HIS A 141 5.28 7.84 0.62
CA HIS A 141 6.56 8.50 0.36
C HIS A 141 7.45 7.69 -0.60
N LEU A 142 7.80 8.31 -1.73
CA LEU A 142 8.66 7.75 -2.78
C LEU A 142 9.78 8.74 -3.14
N ARG A 143 11.03 8.25 -3.24
CA ARG A 143 12.12 9.02 -3.85
C ARG A 143 12.24 8.68 -5.34
N GLY A 144 12.17 9.70 -6.19
CA GLY A 144 12.26 9.55 -7.64
C GLY A 144 10.98 8.95 -8.26
N THR A 145 11.14 8.11 -9.27
CA THR A 145 10.03 7.38 -9.91
C THR A 145 10.34 5.88 -9.96
N PRO A 146 9.37 4.97 -10.10
CA PRO A 146 9.68 3.53 -10.17
C PRO A 146 10.73 3.15 -11.23
N GLN A 147 10.79 3.90 -12.34
CA GLN A 147 11.77 3.71 -13.42
C GLN A 147 13.17 4.22 -13.05
N LYS A 148 13.26 5.30 -12.28
CA LYS A 148 14.51 6.02 -11.99
C LYS A 148 15.00 5.81 -10.56
N MET A 149 14.18 5.24 -9.69
CA MET A 149 14.52 5.04 -8.29
C MET A 149 15.68 4.06 -8.21
N LYS A 150 16.76 4.52 -7.61
CA LYS A 150 17.85 3.69 -7.14
C LYS A 150 17.77 3.69 -5.61
N ALA A 151 18.26 2.63 -4.99
CA ALA A 151 18.52 2.69 -3.56
C ALA A 151 19.44 3.89 -3.33
N SER A 152 19.08 4.75 -2.38
CA SER A 152 19.87 5.94 -2.07
C SER A 152 21.30 5.52 -1.73
N GLU A 153 22.28 6.04 -2.47
CA GLU A 153 23.71 5.88 -2.13
C GLU A 153 24.14 6.89 -1.05
N ASN A 154 23.32 7.93 -0.86
CA ASN A 154 23.49 8.96 0.15
C ASN A 154 22.24 8.95 1.03
N PHE A 155 22.42 9.04 2.35
CA PHE A 155 21.37 9.51 3.24
C PHE A 155 20.88 10.89 2.70
N GLY A 156 19.58 11.20 2.78
CA GLY A 156 19.03 12.47 2.29
C GLY A 156 19.75 13.71 2.86
N GLU A 157 19.40 14.91 2.39
CA GLU A 157 20.07 16.18 2.78
C GLU A 157 20.17 16.40 4.31
N GLU A 158 19.32 15.74 5.11
CA GLU A 158 19.27 15.82 6.57
C GLU A 158 19.83 14.60 7.33
N ASN A 159 20.34 13.57 6.64
CA ASN A 159 20.74 12.27 7.24
C ASN A 159 19.63 11.51 8.01
N ASP A 160 18.37 11.96 7.99
CA ASP A 160 17.26 11.32 8.71
C ASP A 160 16.06 11.04 7.78
N VAL A 161 15.89 9.77 7.43
CA VAL A 161 14.79 9.31 6.57
C VAL A 161 13.41 9.51 7.21
N ILE A 162 13.29 9.47 8.54
CA ILE A 162 12.01 9.67 9.23
C ILE A 162 11.59 11.14 9.14
N ALA A 163 12.53 12.07 9.37
CA ALA A 163 12.28 13.50 9.25
C ALA A 163 11.86 13.89 7.82
N GLU A 164 12.50 13.31 6.81
CA GLU A 164 12.15 13.49 5.40
C GLU A 164 10.72 13.00 5.11
N ILE A 165 10.38 11.77 5.52
CA ILE A 165 9.05 11.18 5.33
C ILE A 165 7.97 12.05 6.01
N LEU A 166 8.19 12.47 7.26
CA LEU A 166 7.23 13.31 7.98
C LEU A 166 7.07 14.69 7.34
N THR A 167 8.14 15.27 6.81
CA THR A 167 8.08 16.54 6.07
C THR A 167 7.24 16.40 4.81
N PHE A 168 7.45 15.32 4.04
CA PHE A 168 6.63 15.01 2.88
C PHE A 168 5.16 14.77 3.26
N TRP A 169 4.87 13.96 4.28
CA TRP A 169 3.50 13.70 4.74
C TRP A 169 2.78 14.98 5.17
N ARG A 170 3.46 15.90 5.88
CA ARG A 170 2.89 17.22 6.22
C ARG A 170 2.51 18.03 4.97
N ALA A 171 3.39 18.05 3.96
CA ALA A 171 3.10 18.75 2.70
C ALA A 171 1.90 18.12 1.97
N ARG A 172 1.85 16.77 1.93
CA ARG A 172 0.75 16.04 1.28
C ARG A 172 -0.58 16.16 2.04
N LEU A 173 -0.55 16.17 3.37
CA LEU A 173 -1.72 16.47 4.20
C LEU A 173 -2.25 17.88 3.91
N GLY A 174 -1.35 18.87 3.82
CA GLY A 174 -1.72 20.25 3.45
C GLY A 174 -2.41 20.31 2.09
N ALA A 175 -1.85 19.65 1.07
CA ALA A 175 -2.44 19.58 -0.27
C ALA A 175 -3.82 18.88 -0.27
N ALA A 176 -3.95 17.74 0.42
CA ALA A 176 -5.21 17.00 0.51
C ALA A 176 -6.32 17.84 1.16
N ARG A 177 -6.01 18.54 2.26
CA ARG A 177 -6.95 19.46 2.92
C ARG A 177 -7.34 20.64 2.02
N GLN A 178 -6.40 21.20 1.26
CA GLN A 178 -6.68 22.28 0.30
C GLN A 178 -7.62 21.81 -0.82
N SER A 179 -7.54 20.53 -1.22
CA SER A 179 -8.48 19.90 -2.16
C SER A 179 -9.82 19.52 -1.53
N GLY A 180 -10.03 19.77 -0.23
CA GLY A 180 -11.30 19.49 0.47
C GLY A 180 -11.45 18.05 0.95
N ILE A 181 -10.37 17.27 1.03
CA ILE A 181 -10.40 15.90 1.55
C ILE A 181 -10.38 15.96 3.09
N ALA A 182 -11.36 15.31 3.72
CA ALA A 182 -11.43 15.22 5.18
C ALA A 182 -10.33 14.30 5.74
N ASP A 183 -9.77 14.67 6.90
CA ASP A 183 -8.67 13.94 7.56
C ASP A 183 -8.97 12.45 7.78
N GLU A 184 -10.22 12.12 8.13
CA GLU A 184 -10.70 10.75 8.36
C GLU A 184 -10.68 9.86 7.10
N ARG A 185 -10.36 10.41 5.92
CA ARG A 185 -10.23 9.67 4.65
C ARG A 185 -8.78 9.47 4.22
N ILE A 186 -7.81 9.97 4.99
CA ILE A 186 -6.38 9.99 4.62
C ILE A 186 -5.60 8.98 5.46
N ALA A 187 -4.81 8.16 4.80
CA ALA A 187 -3.80 7.28 5.39
C ALA A 187 -2.43 7.52 4.72
N PHE A 188 -1.36 7.05 5.37
CA PHE A 188 0.01 7.27 4.91
C PHE A 188 0.84 6.00 4.85
N ASP A 189 1.79 5.93 3.91
CA ASP A 189 2.78 4.86 3.80
C ASP A 189 4.19 5.46 3.68
N ALA A 190 5.16 4.90 4.42
CA ALA A 190 6.55 5.34 4.42
C ALA A 190 7.30 4.95 3.14
N GLY A 191 6.71 4.06 2.34
CA GLY A 191 7.26 3.54 1.10
C GLY A 191 8.50 2.70 1.35
N PHE A 192 8.40 1.67 2.18
CA PHE A 192 9.49 0.73 2.40
C PHE A 192 9.95 0.10 1.07
N GLY A 193 11.25 0.19 0.79
CA GLY A 193 11.90 -0.28 -0.43
C GLY A 193 11.75 0.63 -1.65
N PHE A 194 11.12 1.81 -1.52
CA PHE A 194 10.91 2.76 -2.61
C PHE A 194 11.92 3.91 -2.57
N GLY A 195 13.04 3.73 -3.29
CA GLY A 195 14.12 4.72 -3.40
C GLY A 195 14.96 4.90 -2.14
N LYS A 196 15.02 3.88 -1.27
CA LYS A 196 15.67 3.91 0.04
C LYS A 196 16.75 2.84 0.15
N SER A 197 17.84 3.13 0.87
CA SER A 197 18.93 2.20 1.16
C SER A 197 18.48 1.05 2.09
N LEU A 198 19.34 0.06 2.31
CA LEU A 198 19.07 -1.00 3.29
C LEU A 198 18.90 -0.39 4.70
N GLU A 199 19.82 0.48 5.08
CA GLU A 199 19.89 1.17 6.37
C GLU A 199 18.67 2.05 6.59
N GLU A 200 18.27 2.84 5.60
CA GLU A 200 17.09 3.70 5.68
C GLU A 200 15.79 2.89 5.85
N ASN A 201 15.68 1.76 5.15
CA ASN A 201 14.53 0.86 5.34
C ASN A 201 14.52 0.24 6.74
N LEU A 202 15.69 -0.06 7.31
CA LEU A 202 15.80 -0.51 8.70
C LEU A 202 15.42 0.59 9.69
N GLU A 203 15.76 1.86 9.43
CA GLU A 203 15.31 2.99 10.26
C GLU A 203 13.79 3.14 10.25
N ILE A 204 13.13 2.98 9.08
CA ILE A 204 11.65 3.00 8.99
C ILE A 204 11.02 1.99 9.92
N LEU A 205 11.56 0.78 9.98
CA LEU A 205 11.06 -0.24 10.90
C LEU A 205 11.47 0.02 12.34
N ARG A 206 12.69 0.51 12.60
CA ARG A 206 13.18 0.75 13.96
C ARG A 206 12.45 1.89 14.66
N ARG A 207 12.15 2.96 13.92
CA ARG A 207 11.55 4.22 14.39
C ARG A 207 10.10 4.37 13.94
N GLY A 208 9.43 3.27 13.62
CA GLY A 208 8.06 3.28 13.10
C GLY A 208 7.04 3.94 14.04
N CYS A 209 7.30 3.96 15.36
CA CYS A 209 6.45 4.66 16.32
C CYS A 209 6.34 6.17 16.01
N GLU A 210 7.43 6.82 15.59
CA GLU A 210 7.44 8.24 15.20
C GLU A 210 6.53 8.51 13.99
N LEU A 211 6.36 7.52 13.10
CA LEU A 211 5.43 7.61 11.97
C LEU A 211 3.98 7.45 12.45
N SER A 212 3.71 6.52 13.36
CA SER A 212 2.36 6.34 13.93
C SER A 212 1.91 7.54 14.78
N ASP A 213 2.84 8.22 15.45
CA ASP A 213 2.61 9.44 16.23
C ASP A 213 2.19 10.64 15.37
N PHE A 214 2.32 10.54 14.04
CA PHE A 214 1.78 11.53 13.10
C PHE A 214 0.25 11.67 13.22
N GLY A 215 -0.43 10.64 13.74
CA GLY A 215 -1.83 10.72 14.16
C GLY A 215 -2.85 10.28 13.10
N PHE A 216 -2.39 9.82 11.94
CA PHE A 216 -3.20 9.28 10.84
C PHE A 216 -2.99 7.77 10.69
N PRO A 217 -3.95 7.03 10.10
CA PRO A 217 -3.74 5.62 9.78
C PRO A 217 -2.48 5.41 8.95
N THR A 218 -1.70 4.39 9.32
CA THR A 218 -0.46 4.05 8.61
C THR A 218 -0.52 2.67 7.99
N LEU A 219 0.00 2.56 6.76
CA LEU A 219 0.19 1.31 6.04
C LEU A 219 1.68 0.93 6.02
N SER A 220 1.96 -0.36 6.23
CA SER A 220 3.30 -0.94 6.10
C SER A 220 3.34 -2.01 5.01
N GLY A 221 4.10 -1.74 3.93
CA GLY A 221 4.30 -2.65 2.80
C GLY A 221 5.71 -3.27 2.76
N THR A 222 6.00 -4.21 3.65
CA THR A 222 7.32 -4.87 3.76
C THR A 222 7.44 -6.17 2.97
N SER A 223 6.31 -6.73 2.53
CA SER A 223 6.21 -8.10 2.02
C SER A 223 7.13 -8.37 0.83
N ARG A 224 7.97 -9.40 0.99
CA ARG A 224 8.91 -9.92 -0.02
C ARG A 224 9.90 -8.89 -0.59
N LYS A 225 10.07 -7.73 0.05
CA LYS A 225 10.93 -6.64 -0.44
C LYS A 225 12.40 -7.04 -0.49
N SER A 226 13.15 -6.44 -1.42
CA SER A 226 14.59 -6.72 -1.63
C SER A 226 15.45 -6.48 -0.40
N THR A 227 15.08 -5.51 0.45
CA THR A 227 15.72 -5.26 1.75
C THR A 227 15.76 -6.53 2.61
N LEU A 228 14.68 -7.30 2.65
CA LEU A 228 14.63 -8.57 3.39
C LEU A 228 15.53 -9.61 2.74
N GLY A 229 15.54 -9.69 1.41
CA GLY A 229 16.45 -10.57 0.67
C GLY A 229 17.91 -10.30 1.03
N LYS A 230 18.34 -9.03 1.03
CA LYS A 230 19.72 -8.63 1.40
C LYS A 230 20.10 -9.06 2.82
N ILE A 231 19.19 -8.90 3.78
CA ILE A 231 19.42 -9.34 5.18
C ILE A 231 19.57 -10.86 5.26
N LEU A 232 18.82 -11.59 4.43
CA LEU A 232 18.79 -13.05 4.39
C LEU A 232 19.81 -13.66 3.39
N GLY A 233 20.85 -12.91 3.01
CA GLY A 233 21.89 -13.42 2.09
C GLY A 233 21.41 -13.55 0.64
N ASP A 234 20.73 -12.51 0.14
CA ASP A 234 20.18 -12.41 -1.22
C ASP A 234 19.10 -13.46 -1.56
N ALA A 235 18.36 -13.92 -0.55
CA ALA A 235 17.26 -14.87 -0.72
C ALA A 235 16.25 -14.40 -1.78
N PRO A 236 15.71 -15.30 -2.63
CA PRO A 236 14.71 -14.96 -3.64
C PRO A 236 13.38 -14.53 -3.01
N ALA A 237 12.48 -13.91 -3.78
CA ALA A 237 11.30 -13.22 -3.24
C ALA A 237 10.33 -14.16 -2.50
N ASP A 238 10.19 -15.39 -2.98
CA ASP A 238 9.37 -16.48 -2.46
C ASP A 238 9.93 -17.13 -1.18
N GLU A 239 11.22 -16.96 -0.87
CA GLU A 239 11.85 -17.46 0.35
C GLU A 239 11.86 -16.45 1.50
N ARG A 240 11.25 -15.26 1.32
CA ARG A 240 11.29 -14.15 2.30
C ARG A 240 10.14 -14.15 3.31
N ILE A 241 9.38 -15.24 3.45
CA ILE A 241 8.16 -15.25 4.28
C ILE A 241 8.44 -14.97 5.76
N PHE A 242 9.48 -15.58 6.35
CA PHE A 242 9.84 -15.32 7.75
C PHE A 242 10.47 -13.94 7.96
N GLY A 243 11.23 -13.44 6.99
CA GLY A 243 11.69 -12.05 7.00
C GLY A 243 10.51 -11.07 6.95
N THR A 244 9.48 -11.39 6.16
CA THR A 244 8.24 -10.62 6.08
C THR A 244 7.49 -10.68 7.41
N ALA A 245 7.34 -11.86 8.02
CA ALA A 245 6.72 -12.02 9.34
C ALA A 245 7.38 -11.13 10.41
N ALA A 246 8.71 -11.14 10.47
CA ALA A 246 9.46 -10.32 11.41
C ALA A 246 9.24 -8.82 11.18
N ALA A 247 9.33 -8.36 9.94
CA ALA A 247 9.11 -6.95 9.60
C ALA A 247 7.66 -6.50 9.86
N THR A 248 6.68 -7.34 9.55
CA THR A 248 5.26 -7.13 9.82
C THR A 248 5.00 -7.01 11.33
N ALA A 249 5.54 -7.93 12.13
CA ALA A 249 5.38 -7.91 13.58
C ALA A 249 5.93 -6.62 14.20
N ILE A 250 7.12 -6.19 13.76
CA ILE A 250 7.73 -4.91 14.20
C ILE A 250 6.87 -3.73 13.78
N ALA A 251 6.37 -3.71 12.54
CA ALA A 251 5.50 -2.63 12.07
C ALA A 251 4.22 -2.51 12.91
N ILE A 252 3.57 -3.64 13.24
CA ILE A 252 2.38 -3.67 14.09
C ILE A 252 2.70 -3.20 15.52
N ALA A 253 3.78 -3.70 16.11
CA ALA A 253 4.23 -3.27 17.43
C ALA A 253 4.55 -1.76 17.49
N ASN A 254 4.95 -1.19 16.36
CA ASN A 254 5.17 0.25 16.18
C ASN A 254 3.93 1.04 15.77
N GLY A 255 2.74 0.43 15.77
CA GLY A 255 1.47 1.13 15.57
C GLY A 255 0.93 1.12 14.13
N ALA A 256 1.48 0.33 13.21
CA ALA A 256 0.92 0.21 11.86
C ALA A 256 -0.52 -0.34 11.89
N ASP A 257 -1.46 0.40 11.31
CA ASP A 257 -2.87 0.04 11.25
C ASP A 257 -3.21 -0.92 10.11
N ILE A 258 -2.42 -0.88 9.03
CA ILE A 258 -2.62 -1.71 7.84
C ILE A 258 -1.29 -2.38 7.46
N ILE A 259 -1.33 -3.66 7.13
CA ILE A 259 -0.17 -4.38 6.56
C ILE A 259 -0.52 -4.82 5.13
N ARG A 260 0.37 -4.55 4.17
CA ARG A 260 0.17 -4.90 2.76
C ARG A 260 1.05 -6.09 2.37
N VAL A 261 0.43 -7.22 2.06
CA VAL A 261 1.09 -8.53 2.03
C VAL A 261 0.65 -9.45 0.88
N HIS A 262 1.58 -10.28 0.40
CA HIS A 262 1.29 -11.33 -0.59
C HIS A 262 0.77 -12.63 0.09
N ASP A 263 1.40 -13.00 1.20
CA ASP A 263 1.15 -14.23 1.96
C ASP A 263 0.11 -13.98 3.08
N VAL A 264 -1.14 -13.74 2.67
CA VAL A 264 -2.22 -13.29 3.59
C VAL A 264 -2.46 -14.29 4.72
N LYS A 265 -2.52 -15.58 4.43
CA LYS A 265 -2.84 -16.61 5.43
C LYS A 265 -1.88 -16.59 6.61
N GLU A 266 -0.58 -16.53 6.32
CA GLU A 266 0.48 -16.50 7.31
C GLU A 266 0.53 -15.14 8.01
N MET A 267 0.44 -14.04 7.26
CA MET A 267 0.53 -12.69 7.83
C MET A 267 -0.70 -12.31 8.67
N ALA A 268 -1.88 -12.85 8.37
CA ALA A 268 -3.07 -12.70 9.22
C ALA A 268 -2.89 -13.39 10.57
N GLN A 269 -2.19 -14.53 10.63
CA GLN A 269 -1.85 -15.19 11.91
C GLN A 269 -0.84 -14.35 12.69
N VAL A 270 0.20 -13.84 12.02
CA VAL A 270 1.18 -12.91 12.62
C VAL A 270 0.46 -11.69 13.19
N ALA A 271 -0.42 -11.06 12.40
CA ALA A 271 -1.15 -9.87 12.82
C ALA A 271 -2.02 -10.14 14.04
N ARG A 272 -2.78 -11.25 14.05
CA ARG A 272 -3.63 -11.63 15.19
C ARG A 272 -2.84 -11.84 16.48
N VAL A 273 -1.67 -12.46 16.41
CA VAL A 273 -0.81 -12.65 17.58
C VAL A 273 -0.22 -11.32 18.05
N CYS A 274 0.23 -10.46 17.12
CA CYS A 274 0.75 -9.14 17.47
C CYS A 274 -0.34 -8.26 18.10
N ASP A 275 -1.55 -8.25 17.54
CA ASP A 275 -2.69 -7.51 18.08
C ASP A 275 -3.02 -7.95 19.51
N ALA A 276 -3.00 -9.26 19.80
CA ALA A 276 -3.22 -9.77 21.15
C ALA A 276 -2.15 -9.35 22.18
N ILE A 277 -0.98 -8.89 21.72
CA ILE A 277 0.12 -8.43 22.58
C ILE A 277 0.12 -6.89 22.69
N CYS A 278 -0.16 -6.20 21.58
CA CYS A 278 0.13 -4.77 21.43
C CYS A 278 -1.11 -3.86 21.44
N ARG A 279 -2.34 -4.39 21.26
CA ARG A 279 -3.57 -3.60 21.11
C ARG A 279 -4.59 -3.84 22.22
#